data_AF-A0A8T4MHH9-F1
#
_entry.id   AF-A0A8T4MHH9-F1
#
_cell.length_a   1.000
_cell.length_b   1.000
_cell.length_c   1.000
_cell.angle_alpha   90.00
_cell.angle_beta   90.00
_cell.angle_gamma   90.00
#
_symmetry.space_group_name_H-M   'P 1'
#
loop_
_entity.id
_entity.type
_entity.pdbx_description
1 polymer ?
#
loop_
_entity_poly.entity_id
_entity_poly.type
_entity_poly.pdbx_seq_one_letter_code
_entity_poly.pdbx_strand_id
1 'polypeptide(L)'
;MHKVFEMLKGSAGKIQGSLSTIVKIILIFSIFYATYFHLWHIMIANIFLLFLLFIPYFLRRNYEVQIPAEFEFIFLIFIIVSFFLGGIRGVIIQTFFGIAVGFIGFTIMLLLFSHSKFKANYLLIMLFSFSFSVTFGLVAELTKYYLKVYLDYGEVLSDYPYTMMNLTLVALGAFISSCFGYLYMKGYRLKAFSFFVNKFKNKNPNFFIKRTDSPEEILNLIKKGEDEKLEFKSTLRMNLHTGEKDRKVENAVLKTVAAFLNSEGGNLLIGVSDNREILGIEKDEFENNDMFNRHFTNLIKERIGNEYLPFMSFELVKIEEKYVLKVECMKSNKPVFLKCDGVEEFYIRVGASTILLSGSKIIDYLKNSGKFINSF
;
A
#
# COMPACT_ATOMS: atom_id res chain seq x y z
N MET A 1 -24.82 -3.65 -16.19
CA MET A 1 -24.42 -3.65 -14.75
C MET A 1 -23.03 -3.07 -14.51
N HIS A 2 -21.97 -3.49 -15.22
CA HIS A 2 -20.61 -2.96 -15.04
C HIS A 2 -20.45 -1.46 -15.37
N LYS A 3 -21.03 -0.98 -16.49
CA LYS A 3 -21.06 0.45 -16.86
C LYS A 3 -21.81 1.35 -15.86
N VAL A 4 -22.85 0.83 -15.21
CA VAL A 4 -23.61 1.57 -14.18
C VAL A 4 -22.76 1.73 -12.91
N PHE A 5 -21.99 0.70 -12.55
CA PHE A 5 -21.08 0.73 -11.41
C PHE A 5 -19.87 1.66 -11.62
N GLU A 6 -19.38 1.79 -12.86
CA GLU A 6 -18.35 2.78 -13.22
C GLU A 6 -18.88 4.22 -13.23
N MET A 7 -20.08 4.45 -13.78
CA MET A 7 -20.75 5.75 -13.69
C MET A 7 -21.01 6.17 -12.23
N LEU A 8 -21.39 5.22 -11.36
CA LEU A 8 -21.55 5.46 -9.92
C LEU A 8 -20.21 5.72 -9.21
N LYS A 9 -19.09 5.14 -9.66
CA LYS A 9 -17.74 5.44 -9.13
C LYS A 9 -17.27 6.85 -9.51
N GLY A 10 -17.53 7.28 -10.74
CA GLY A 10 -17.21 8.63 -11.22
C GLY A 10 -18.10 9.70 -10.59
N SER A 11 -19.39 9.41 -10.37
CA SER A 11 -20.30 10.31 -9.65
C SER A 11 -19.98 10.36 -8.16
N ALA A 12 -19.66 9.24 -7.51
CA ALA A 12 -19.30 9.20 -6.09
C ALA A 12 -18.06 10.05 -5.77
N GLY A 13 -17.04 10.03 -6.64
CA GLY A 13 -15.85 10.88 -6.47
C GLY A 13 -16.15 12.38 -6.62
N LYS A 14 -17.02 12.75 -7.58
CA LYS A 14 -17.48 14.14 -7.74
C LYS A 14 -18.36 14.58 -6.57
N ILE A 15 -19.30 13.74 -6.13
CA ILE A 15 -20.18 13.99 -4.99
C ILE A 15 -19.36 14.18 -3.72
N GLN A 16 -18.34 13.34 -3.51
CA GLN A 16 -17.46 13.47 -2.35
C GLN A 16 -16.63 14.75 -2.38
N GLY A 17 -16.06 15.12 -3.53
CA GLY A 17 -15.33 16.38 -3.68
C GLY A 17 -16.21 17.61 -3.43
N SER A 18 -17.44 17.58 -3.95
CA SER A 18 -18.44 18.62 -3.68
C SER A 18 -18.82 18.68 -2.20
N LEU A 19 -19.04 17.54 -1.55
CA LEU A 19 -19.38 17.46 -0.12
C LEU A 19 -18.23 17.96 0.77
N SER A 20 -16.99 17.59 0.45
CA SER A 20 -15.77 18.10 1.12
C SER A 20 -15.66 19.62 1.01
N THR A 21 -15.96 20.18 -0.16
CA THR A 21 -15.96 21.63 -0.37
C THR A 21 -17.06 22.34 0.45
N ILE A 22 -18.27 21.76 0.49
CA ILE A 22 -19.38 22.28 1.30
C ILE A 22 -19.01 22.31 2.78
N VAL A 23 -18.43 21.23 3.32
CA VAL A 23 -18.01 21.19 4.73
C VAL A 23 -16.93 22.22 5.03
N LYS A 24 -15.97 22.46 4.12
CA LYS A 24 -14.96 23.52 4.28
C LYS A 24 -15.61 24.91 4.35
N ILE A 25 -16.60 25.17 3.50
CA ILE A 25 -17.36 26.43 3.51
C ILE A 25 -18.10 26.59 4.84
N ILE A 26 -18.78 25.55 5.33
CA ILE A 26 -19.46 25.56 6.64
C ILE A 26 -18.48 25.87 7.76
N LEU A 27 -17.30 25.24 7.78
CA LEU A 27 -16.28 25.51 8.80
C LEU A 27 -15.78 26.95 8.75
N ILE A 28 -15.56 27.52 7.56
CA ILE A 28 -15.15 28.91 7.39
C ILE A 28 -16.22 29.87 7.95
N PHE A 29 -17.50 29.65 7.62
CA PHE A 29 -18.60 30.44 8.19
C PHE A 29 -18.70 30.28 9.71
N SER A 30 -18.51 29.06 10.22
CA SER A 30 -18.52 28.79 11.66
C SER A 30 -17.36 29.48 12.39
N ILE A 31 -16.18 29.60 11.75
CA ILE A 31 -15.05 30.40 12.27
C ILE A 31 -15.46 31.87 12.37
N PHE A 32 -15.99 32.47 11.30
CA PHE A 32 -16.43 33.87 11.33
C PHE A 32 -17.51 34.13 12.39
N TYR A 33 -18.50 33.24 12.50
CA TYR A 33 -19.53 33.31 13.54
C TYR A 33 -18.89 33.24 14.94
N ALA A 34 -18.00 32.28 15.18
CA ALA A 34 -17.34 32.13 16.46
C ALA A 34 -16.45 33.34 16.81
N THR A 35 -15.78 33.94 15.82
CA THR A 35 -15.03 35.20 16.01
C THR A 35 -15.95 36.36 16.38
N TYR A 36 -17.10 36.50 15.70
CA TYR A 36 -18.05 37.60 15.95
C TYR A 36 -18.69 37.53 17.35
N PHE A 37 -19.02 36.32 17.83
CA PHE A 37 -19.62 36.10 19.14
C PHE A 37 -18.59 35.86 20.26
N HIS A 38 -17.29 36.07 20.01
CA HIS A 38 -16.21 35.83 20.96
C HIS A 38 -16.14 34.39 21.53
N LEU A 39 -16.60 33.41 20.76
CA LEU A 39 -16.60 31.97 21.09
C LEU A 39 -15.26 31.33 20.70
N TRP A 40 -14.17 31.77 21.31
CA TRP A 40 -12.79 31.40 20.95
C TRP A 40 -12.51 29.90 20.91
N HIS A 41 -13.11 29.14 21.83
CA HIS A 41 -12.98 27.69 21.89
C HIS A 41 -13.55 26.99 20.63
N ILE A 42 -14.68 27.50 20.11
CA ILE A 42 -15.30 27.00 18.87
C ILE A 42 -14.47 27.43 17.66
N MET A 43 -13.98 28.68 17.66
CA MET A 43 -13.15 29.21 16.58
C MET A 43 -11.89 28.36 16.38
N ILE A 44 -11.14 28.08 17.45
CA ILE A 44 -9.89 27.30 17.39
C ILE A 44 -10.16 25.85 16.96
N ALA A 45 -11.22 25.23 17.48
CA ALA A 45 -11.62 23.88 17.08
C ALA A 45 -11.92 23.82 15.57
N ASN A 46 -12.64 24.81 15.02
CA ASN A 46 -12.98 24.84 13.59
C ASN A 46 -11.77 25.13 12.69
N ILE A 47 -10.85 26.01 13.12
CA ILE A 47 -9.58 26.25 12.40
C ILE A 47 -8.79 24.95 12.32
N PHE A 48 -8.70 24.22 13.43
CA PHE A 48 -8.01 22.95 13.49
C PHE A 48 -8.66 21.88 12.58
N LEU A 49 -9.99 21.74 12.62
CA LEU A 49 -10.72 20.81 11.73
C LEU A 49 -10.54 21.16 10.24
N LEU A 50 -10.54 22.45 9.91
CA LEU A 50 -10.28 22.92 8.56
C LEU A 50 -8.87 22.53 8.10
N PHE A 51 -7.85 22.73 8.95
CA PHE A 51 -6.48 22.28 8.66
C PHE A 51 -6.41 20.76 8.41
N LEU A 52 -7.09 19.97 9.24
CA LEU A 52 -7.11 18.51 9.13
C LEU A 52 -7.71 18.03 7.79
N LEU A 53 -8.72 18.73 7.25
CA LEU A 53 -9.28 18.49 5.92
C LEU A 53 -8.31 18.77 4.76
N PHE A 54 -7.27 19.56 4.98
CA PHE A 54 -6.26 19.86 3.98
C PHE A 54 -5.08 18.88 4.00
N ILE A 55 -4.87 18.13 5.10
CA ILE A 55 -3.77 17.15 5.21
C ILE A 55 -3.74 16.16 4.02
N PRO A 56 -4.87 15.54 3.61
CA PRO A 56 -4.84 14.61 2.49
C PRO A 56 -4.44 15.26 1.16
N TYR A 57 -4.83 16.52 0.97
CA TYR A 57 -4.47 17.30 -0.21
C TYR A 57 -2.96 17.59 -0.25
N PHE A 58 -2.39 18.04 0.87
CA PHE A 58 -0.95 18.30 0.97
C PHE A 58 -0.11 17.04 0.78
N LEU A 59 -0.53 15.91 1.37
CA LEU A 59 0.14 14.62 1.21
C LEU A 59 0.14 14.16 -0.26
N ARG A 60 -0.97 14.36 -0.99
CA ARG A 60 -1.06 14.02 -2.41
C ARG A 60 -0.14 14.86 -3.27
N ARG A 61 0.01 16.16 -2.96
CA ARG A 61 0.81 17.08 -3.78
C ARG A 61 2.31 16.95 -3.55
N ASN A 62 2.75 16.72 -2.31
CA ASN A 62 4.17 16.75 -1.97
C ASN A 62 4.86 15.37 -2.00
N TYR A 63 4.11 14.27 -1.85
CA TYR A 63 4.67 12.92 -1.72
C TYR A 63 4.18 11.92 -2.78
N GLU A 64 3.47 12.38 -3.82
CA GLU A 64 2.84 11.52 -4.85
C GLU A 64 1.94 10.40 -4.31
N VAL A 65 1.50 10.51 -3.04
CA VAL A 65 0.64 9.53 -2.38
C VAL A 65 -0.83 9.79 -2.76
N GLN A 66 -1.43 8.90 -3.53
CA GLN A 66 -2.87 8.94 -3.79
C GLN A 66 -3.67 8.35 -2.63
N ILE A 67 -3.98 9.19 -1.63
CA ILE A 67 -4.85 8.79 -0.53
C ILE A 67 -6.24 8.38 -1.09
N PRO A 68 -6.75 7.19 -0.71
CA PRO A 68 -8.06 6.69 -1.07
C PRO A 68 -9.15 7.66 -0.64
N ALA A 69 -10.16 7.83 -1.50
CA ALA A 69 -11.24 8.75 -1.25
C ALA A 69 -12.00 8.35 0.02
N GLU A 70 -12.06 7.08 0.38
CA GLU A 70 -12.81 6.64 1.54
C GLU A 70 -12.13 7.01 2.88
N PHE A 71 -10.81 7.25 2.93
CA PHE A 71 -10.18 7.89 4.11
C PHE A 71 -10.67 9.32 4.26
N GLU A 72 -10.65 10.10 3.17
CA GLU A 72 -11.18 11.47 3.14
C GLU A 72 -12.68 11.49 3.48
N PHE A 73 -13.45 10.46 3.10
CA PHE A 73 -14.85 10.31 3.46
C PHE A 73 -15.05 9.98 4.95
N ILE A 74 -14.19 9.15 5.55
CA ILE A 74 -14.21 8.89 7.00
C ILE A 74 -13.88 10.17 7.77
N PHE A 75 -12.89 10.95 7.33
CA PHE A 75 -12.60 12.28 7.91
C PHE A 75 -13.78 13.23 7.77
N LEU A 76 -14.43 13.23 6.60
CA LEU A 76 -15.58 14.08 6.32
C LEU A 76 -16.78 13.69 7.21
N ILE A 77 -17.08 12.39 7.35
CA ILE A 77 -18.10 11.90 8.27
C ILE A 77 -17.73 12.28 9.71
N PHE A 78 -16.48 12.10 10.13
CA PHE A 78 -16.02 12.50 11.46
C PHE A 78 -16.30 13.99 11.71
N ILE A 79 -15.96 14.85 10.75
CA ILE A 79 -16.16 16.30 10.86
C ILE A 79 -17.63 16.66 10.88
N ILE A 80 -18.45 16.05 10.02
CA ILE A 80 -19.90 16.22 10.01
C ILE A 80 -20.50 15.76 11.34
N VAL A 81 -20.11 14.59 11.85
CA VAL A 81 -20.57 14.07 13.14
C VAL A 81 -20.12 14.99 14.28
N SER A 82 -18.87 15.46 14.26
CA SER A 82 -18.35 16.42 15.24
C SER A 82 -19.09 17.76 15.23
N PHE A 83 -19.62 18.18 14.08
CA PHE A 83 -20.32 19.44 13.89
C PHE A 83 -21.83 19.34 14.20
N PHE A 84 -22.47 18.23 13.82
CA PHE A 84 -23.92 18.03 13.90
C PHE A 84 -24.41 17.28 15.14
N LEU A 85 -23.60 16.42 15.79
CA LEU A 85 -23.98 15.74 17.04
C LEU A 85 -23.83 16.64 18.28
N GLY A 86 -24.48 17.80 18.28
CA GLY A 86 -24.72 18.54 19.53
C GLY A 86 -25.32 17.64 20.64
N GLY A 87 -25.27 18.09 21.89
CA GLY A 87 -25.85 17.40 23.06
C GLY A 87 -25.09 16.16 23.57
N ILE A 88 -24.68 15.22 22.71
CA ILE A 88 -23.98 13.95 23.07
C ILE A 88 -22.44 14.17 23.12
N ARG A 89 -22.04 15.38 23.50
CA ARG A 89 -20.84 16.10 23.04
C ARG A 89 -19.47 15.55 23.45
N GLY A 90 -19.36 14.76 24.52
CA GLY A 90 -18.04 14.31 24.99
C GLY A 90 -17.62 12.96 24.39
N VAL A 91 -18.49 11.96 24.56
CA VAL A 91 -18.10 10.55 24.49
C VAL A 91 -17.75 10.09 23.07
N ILE A 92 -18.65 10.40 22.13
CA ILE A 92 -18.54 9.92 20.75
C ILE A 92 -17.45 10.71 20.02
N ILE A 93 -17.40 12.03 20.19
CA ILE A 93 -16.46 12.90 19.48
C ILE A 93 -15.02 12.53 19.80
N GLN A 94 -14.68 12.33 21.08
CA GLN A 94 -13.30 12.01 21.48
C GLN A 94 -12.85 10.62 21.02
N THR A 95 -13.77 9.65 21.02
CA THR A 95 -13.48 8.31 20.50
C THR A 95 -13.18 8.35 19.00
N PHE A 96 -14.02 9.03 18.21
CA PHE A 96 -13.79 9.16 16.78
C PHE A 96 -12.56 10.01 16.44
N PHE A 97 -12.27 11.03 17.26
CA PHE A 97 -11.03 11.80 17.16
C PHE A 97 -9.80 10.89 17.32
N GLY A 98 -9.78 10.06 18.37
CA GLY A 98 -8.72 9.09 18.61
C GLY A 98 -8.56 8.07 17.48
N ILE A 99 -9.68 7.63 16.86
CA ILE A 99 -9.67 6.77 15.67
C ILE A 99 -9.05 7.50 14.48
N ALA A 100 -9.49 8.73 14.20
CA ALA A 100 -9.04 9.50 13.05
C ALA A 100 -7.54 9.82 13.12
N VAL A 101 -7.06 10.34 14.25
CA VAL A 101 -5.63 10.64 14.45
C VAL A 101 -4.81 9.36 14.49
N GLY A 102 -5.33 8.26 15.04
CA GLY A 102 -4.70 6.95 14.98
C GLY A 102 -4.49 6.47 13.55
N PHE A 103 -5.49 6.60 12.66
CA PHE A 103 -5.32 6.30 11.25
C PHE A 103 -4.29 7.20 10.55
N ILE A 104 -4.15 8.47 10.95
CA ILE A 104 -3.08 9.35 10.46
C ILE A 104 -1.72 8.79 10.88
N GLY A 105 -1.52 8.51 12.17
CA GLY A 105 -0.26 7.95 12.69
C GLY A 105 0.10 6.62 12.02
N PHE A 106 -0.90 5.75 11.85
CA PHE A 106 -0.76 4.51 11.09
C PHE A 106 -0.33 4.74 9.64
N THR A 107 -0.97 5.69 8.94
CA THR A 107 -0.65 6.02 7.55
C THR A 107 0.77 6.58 7.42
N ILE A 108 1.19 7.47 8.32
CA ILE A 108 2.56 8.01 8.36
C ILE A 108 3.57 6.88 8.52
N MET A 109 3.32 5.93 9.44
CA MET A 109 4.22 4.79 9.64
C MET A 109 4.28 3.85 8.46
N LEU A 110 3.14 3.60 7.80
CA LEU A 110 3.14 2.83 6.55
C LEU A 110 3.98 3.50 5.48
N LEU A 111 3.88 4.82 5.33
CA LEU A 111 4.69 5.58 4.36
C LEU A 111 6.19 5.54 4.72
N LEU A 112 6.53 5.71 6.00
CA LEU A 112 7.91 5.68 6.47
C LEU A 112 8.53 4.30 6.23
N PHE A 113 7.80 3.22 6.54
CA PHE A 113 8.28 1.86 6.28
C PHE A 113 8.33 1.52 4.79
N SER A 114 7.43 2.08 3.99
CA SER A 114 7.44 1.91 2.53
C SER A 114 8.74 2.43 1.88
N HIS A 115 9.32 3.49 2.43
CA HIS A 115 10.58 4.06 1.95
C HIS A 115 11.83 3.56 2.69
N SER A 116 11.68 2.90 3.84
CA SER A 116 12.82 2.44 4.65
C SER A 116 13.33 1.06 4.22
N LYS A 117 14.64 0.81 4.37
CA LYS A 117 15.23 -0.54 4.17
C LYS A 117 14.86 -1.54 5.30
N PHE A 118 14.09 -1.13 6.30
CA PHE A 118 13.80 -1.93 7.49
C PHE A 118 12.49 -2.69 7.35
N LYS A 119 12.46 -3.94 7.85
CA LYS A 119 11.22 -4.73 7.93
C LYS A 119 10.23 -4.05 8.87
N ALA A 120 9.00 -3.88 8.41
CA ALA A 120 7.91 -3.32 9.20
C ALA A 120 7.62 -4.22 10.41
N ASN A 121 8.05 -3.79 11.60
CA ASN A 121 7.60 -4.41 12.83
C ASN A 121 6.16 -3.94 13.11
N TYR A 122 5.19 -4.84 12.90
CA TYR A 122 3.76 -4.53 13.07
C TYR A 122 3.42 -4.04 14.48
N LEU A 123 4.12 -4.55 15.50
CA LEU A 123 3.96 -4.08 16.87
C LEU A 123 4.41 -2.63 17.00
N LEU A 124 5.53 -2.26 16.37
CA LEU A 124 6.05 -0.90 16.41
C LEU A 124 5.13 0.09 15.69
N ILE A 125 4.54 -0.30 14.56
CA ILE A 125 3.54 0.52 13.85
C ILE A 125 2.28 0.71 14.71
N MET A 126 1.81 -0.35 15.35
CA MET A 126 0.65 -0.31 16.25
C MET A 126 0.92 0.61 17.46
N LEU A 127 2.05 0.40 18.15
CA LEU A 127 2.46 1.21 19.29
C LEU A 127 2.67 2.67 18.92
N PHE A 128 3.28 2.95 17.76
CA PHE A 128 3.44 4.31 17.27
C PHE A 128 2.08 4.95 16.98
N SER A 129 1.21 4.29 16.23
CA SER A 129 -0.13 4.80 15.89
C SER A 129 -0.93 5.15 17.16
N PHE A 130 -0.90 4.25 18.14
CA PHE A 130 -1.53 4.46 19.43
C PHE A 130 -0.93 5.66 20.17
N SER A 131 0.40 5.68 20.33
CA SER A 131 1.11 6.73 21.06
C SER A 131 0.96 8.09 20.40
N PHE A 132 0.99 8.14 19.07
CA PHE A 132 0.78 9.34 18.26
C PHE A 132 -0.62 9.92 18.53
N SER A 133 -1.65 9.09 18.50
CA SER A 133 -3.03 9.52 18.75
C SER A 133 -3.24 10.01 20.19
N VAL A 134 -2.74 9.27 21.19
CA VAL A 134 -2.83 9.67 22.61
C VAL A 134 -2.07 10.97 22.88
N THR A 135 -0.87 11.12 22.34
CA THR A 135 -0.06 12.35 22.48
C THR A 135 -0.79 13.55 21.89
N PHE A 136 -1.37 13.38 20.70
CA PHE A 136 -2.15 14.43 20.05
C PHE A 136 -3.39 14.81 20.87
N GLY A 137 -4.10 13.81 21.42
CA GLY A 137 -5.22 14.03 22.35
C GLY A 137 -4.81 14.81 23.59
N LEU A 138 -3.68 14.46 24.21
CA LEU A 138 -3.13 15.17 25.36
C LEU A 138 -2.82 16.63 25.02
N VAL A 139 -2.11 16.89 23.92
CA VAL A 139 -1.80 18.25 23.48
C VAL A 139 -3.08 19.06 23.23
N ALA A 140 -4.11 18.44 22.64
CA ALA A 140 -5.40 19.09 22.43
C ALA A 140 -6.14 19.43 23.74
N GLU A 141 -6.12 18.53 24.73
CA GLU A 141 -6.68 18.80 26.05
C GLU A 141 -5.92 19.88 26.81
N LEU A 142 -4.58 19.83 26.81
CA LEU A 142 -3.74 20.86 27.42
C LEU A 142 -3.98 22.22 26.79
N THR A 143 -4.08 22.29 25.46
CA THR A 143 -4.39 23.53 24.74
C THR A 143 -5.76 24.07 25.17
N LYS A 144 -6.77 23.21 25.28
CA LYS A 144 -8.11 23.60 25.75
C LYS A 144 -8.08 24.13 27.18
N TYR A 145 -7.32 23.49 28.07
CA TYR A 145 -7.15 23.94 29.46
C TYR A 145 -6.51 25.34 29.52
N TYR A 146 -5.34 25.51 28.92
CA TYR A 146 -4.64 26.80 28.96
C TYR A 146 -5.40 27.93 28.26
N LEU A 147 -6.16 27.61 27.19
CA LEU A 147 -7.02 28.59 26.54
C LEU A 147 -8.14 29.08 27.46
N LYS A 148 -8.77 28.18 28.23
CA LYS A 148 -9.81 28.56 29.21
C LYS A 148 -9.24 29.48 30.28
N VAL A 149 -8.06 29.14 30.81
CA VAL A 149 -7.35 29.96 31.80
C VAL A 149 -7.04 31.35 31.23
N TYR A 150 -6.51 31.43 29.99
CA TYR A 150 -6.15 32.70 29.37
C TYR A 150 -7.35 33.62 29.06
N LEU A 151 -8.50 33.03 28.74
CA LEU A 151 -9.72 33.75 28.36
C LEU A 151 -10.60 34.13 29.57
N ASP A 152 -10.11 33.94 30.80
CA ASP A 152 -10.80 34.25 32.06
C ASP A 152 -12.18 33.57 32.19
N TYR A 153 -12.36 32.42 31.54
CA TYR A 153 -13.47 31.52 31.81
C TYR A 153 -13.12 30.77 33.10
N GLY A 154 -13.58 31.28 34.24
CA GLY A 154 -13.22 30.82 35.59
C GLY A 154 -13.15 29.30 35.76
N GLU A 155 -12.19 28.85 36.60
CA GLU A 155 -11.97 27.44 36.89
C GLU A 155 -13.21 26.82 37.56
N VAL A 156 -13.83 25.85 36.90
CA VAL A 156 -14.81 24.96 37.55
C VAL A 156 -14.10 23.63 37.79
N LEU A 157 -13.91 23.25 39.05
CA LEU A 157 -13.34 21.95 39.47
C LEU A 157 -14.03 20.72 38.80
N SER A 158 -15.20 20.89 38.18
CA SER A 158 -15.89 19.87 37.39
C SER A 158 -15.20 19.51 36.07
N ASP A 159 -14.22 20.27 35.61
CA ASP A 159 -13.57 20.05 34.31
C ASP A 159 -12.46 18.98 34.32
N TYR A 160 -11.84 18.69 35.48
CA TYR A 160 -10.77 17.68 35.56
C TYR A 160 -11.26 16.25 35.26
N PRO A 161 -12.38 15.77 35.84
CA PRO A 161 -12.95 14.48 35.46
C PRO A 161 -13.33 14.42 33.99
N TYR A 162 -13.79 15.55 33.42
CA TYR A 162 -14.15 15.63 32.01
C TYR A 162 -12.92 15.51 31.10
N THR A 163 -11.82 16.17 31.42
CA THR A 163 -10.54 16.03 30.69
C THR A 163 -10.00 14.60 30.75
N MET A 164 -10.04 13.95 31.92
CA MET A 164 -9.61 12.56 32.07
C MET A 164 -10.51 11.58 31.30
N MET A 165 -11.82 11.82 31.30
CA MET A 165 -12.76 11.05 30.50
C MET A 165 -12.47 11.20 29.00
N ASN A 166 -12.22 12.43 28.53
CA ASN A 166 -11.89 12.69 27.12
C ASN A 166 -10.61 11.96 26.69
N LEU A 167 -9.54 12.05 27.49
CA LEU A 167 -8.29 11.34 27.24
C LEU A 167 -8.49 9.81 27.19
N THR A 168 -9.33 9.27 28.09
CA THR A 168 -9.68 7.84 28.10
C THR A 168 -10.38 7.42 26.81
N LEU A 169 -11.29 8.26 26.31
CA LEU A 169 -12.01 8.01 25.06
C LEU A 169 -11.11 8.12 23.84
N VAL A 170 -10.20 9.09 23.81
CA VAL A 170 -9.17 9.19 22.77
C VAL A 170 -8.30 7.93 22.77
N ALA A 171 -7.88 7.45 23.94
CA ALA A 171 -7.09 6.22 24.06
C ALA A 171 -7.87 4.99 23.55
N LEU A 172 -9.17 4.89 23.86
CA LEU A 172 -10.05 3.85 23.32
C LEU A 172 -10.12 3.90 21.78
N GLY A 173 -10.31 5.09 21.21
CA GLY A 173 -10.30 5.27 19.76
C GLY A 173 -8.94 4.96 19.10
N ALA A 174 -7.86 5.35 19.76
CA ALA A 174 -6.49 5.03 19.36
C ALA A 174 -6.24 3.51 19.39
N PHE A 175 -6.76 2.82 20.39
CA PHE A 175 -6.66 1.36 20.49
C PHE A 175 -7.42 0.67 19.36
N ILE A 176 -8.65 1.11 19.09
CA ILE A 176 -9.48 0.60 18.00
C ILE A 176 -8.75 0.76 16.66
N SER A 177 -8.32 1.98 16.32
CA SER A 177 -7.61 2.25 15.05
C SER A 177 -6.30 1.48 14.92
N SER A 178 -5.54 1.34 16.01
CA SER A 178 -4.27 0.60 16.02
C SER A 178 -4.48 -0.91 15.88
N CYS A 179 -5.51 -1.47 16.51
CA CYS A 179 -5.94 -2.86 16.30
C CYS A 179 -6.39 -3.11 14.85
N PHE A 180 -7.18 -2.19 14.27
CA PHE A 180 -7.57 -2.26 12.86
C PHE A 180 -6.34 -2.21 11.94
N GLY A 181 -5.37 -1.33 12.23
CA GLY A 181 -4.09 -1.26 11.52
C GLY A 181 -3.29 -2.56 11.63
N TYR A 182 -3.26 -3.20 12.79
CA TYR A 182 -2.60 -4.49 13.00
C TYR A 182 -3.27 -5.64 12.23
N LEU A 183 -4.60 -5.75 12.32
CA LEU A 183 -5.38 -6.76 11.59
C LEU A 183 -5.20 -6.63 10.08
N TYR A 184 -5.12 -5.38 9.58
CA TYR A 184 -4.78 -5.12 8.19
C TYR A 184 -3.43 -5.72 7.79
N MET A 185 -2.37 -5.38 8.54
CA MET A 185 -1.01 -5.82 8.23
C MET A 185 -0.84 -7.34 8.33
N LYS A 186 -1.56 -7.99 9.25
CA LYS A 186 -1.59 -9.45 9.41
C LYS A 186 -2.39 -10.17 8.31
N GLY A 187 -3.01 -9.44 7.38
CA GLY A 187 -3.69 -10.01 6.22
C GLY A 187 -5.11 -10.50 6.50
N TYR A 188 -5.72 -10.13 7.62
CA TYR A 188 -7.14 -10.43 7.87
C TYR A 188 -8.01 -9.65 6.89
N ARG A 189 -8.71 -10.39 6.02
CA ARG A 189 -9.59 -9.83 4.98
C ARG A 189 -10.99 -9.56 5.52
N LEU A 190 -11.16 -8.49 6.30
CA LEU A 190 -12.50 -7.89 6.47
C LEU A 190 -12.96 -7.41 5.09
N LYS A 191 -14.04 -7.99 4.52
CA LYS A 191 -14.46 -7.74 3.12
C LYS A 191 -14.51 -6.26 2.74
N ALA A 192 -15.11 -5.41 3.56
CA ALA A 192 -15.21 -3.96 3.34
C ALA A 192 -13.83 -3.27 3.31
N PHE A 193 -12.94 -3.67 4.21
CA PHE A 193 -11.62 -3.09 4.38
C PHE A 193 -10.62 -3.61 3.33
N SER A 194 -10.72 -4.89 2.94
CA SER A 194 -9.91 -5.47 1.85
C SER A 194 -10.21 -4.85 0.49
N PHE A 195 -11.47 -4.47 0.22
CA PHE A 195 -11.86 -3.71 -0.97
C PHE A 195 -11.17 -2.34 -1.00
N PHE A 196 -11.16 -1.65 0.14
CA PHE A 196 -10.57 -0.32 0.29
C PHE A 196 -9.04 -0.34 0.13
N VAL A 197 -8.39 -1.27 0.82
CA VAL A 197 -6.96 -1.55 0.74
C VAL A 197 -6.54 -1.91 -0.68
N ASN A 198 -7.25 -2.82 -1.35
CA ASN A 198 -6.89 -3.22 -2.72
C ASN A 198 -7.03 -2.03 -3.67
N LYS A 199 -8.01 -1.16 -3.46
CA LYS A 199 -8.16 0.09 -4.21
C LYS A 199 -7.03 1.09 -3.92
N PHE A 200 -6.53 1.15 -2.67
CA PHE A 200 -5.36 1.95 -2.31
C PHE A 200 -4.09 1.44 -2.96
N LYS A 201 -3.83 0.13 -2.84
CA LYS A 201 -2.70 -0.58 -3.42
C LYS A 201 -2.66 -0.42 -4.94
N ASN A 202 -3.81 -0.56 -5.62
CA ASN A 202 -3.89 -0.39 -7.06
C ASN A 202 -3.67 1.06 -7.53
N LYS A 203 -3.96 2.06 -6.68
CA LYS A 203 -3.68 3.48 -6.95
C LYS A 203 -2.27 3.91 -6.56
N ASN A 204 -1.60 3.13 -5.71
CA ASN A 204 -0.27 3.42 -5.18
C ASN A 204 0.61 2.17 -5.28
N PRO A 205 0.83 1.64 -6.49
CA PRO A 205 1.54 0.38 -6.70
C PRO A 205 2.98 0.42 -6.13
N ASN A 206 3.62 1.59 -6.19
CA ASN A 206 4.99 1.79 -5.69
C ASN A 206 5.11 1.73 -4.15
N PHE A 207 4.01 1.89 -3.40
CA PHE A 207 4.04 1.96 -1.93
C PHE A 207 3.80 0.62 -1.23
N PHE A 208 3.18 -0.35 -1.92
CA PHE A 208 2.68 -1.60 -1.35
C PHE A 208 3.30 -2.84 -1.98
N ILE A 209 4.49 -2.69 -2.56
CA ILE A 209 5.34 -3.83 -2.82
C ILE A 209 5.61 -4.46 -1.45
N LYS A 210 4.96 -5.60 -1.24
CA LYS A 210 5.06 -6.39 -0.02
C LYS A 210 6.48 -6.93 -0.03
N ARG A 211 7.44 -6.24 0.59
CA ARG A 211 8.75 -6.83 0.91
C ARG A 211 8.56 -7.84 2.04
N THR A 212 7.90 -8.94 1.70
CA THR A 212 7.78 -10.12 2.53
C THR A 212 8.72 -11.15 1.96
N ASP A 213 9.94 -11.12 2.47
CA ASP A 213 10.90 -12.21 2.31
C ASP A 213 11.74 -12.33 3.59
N SER A 214 11.16 -13.00 4.59
CA SER A 214 12.01 -13.68 5.55
C SER A 214 12.66 -14.88 4.84
N PRO A 215 13.90 -15.24 5.20
CA PRO A 215 14.51 -16.50 4.75
C PRO A 215 13.58 -17.71 4.96
N GLU A 216 12.79 -17.70 6.04
CA GLU A 216 11.78 -18.72 6.34
C GLU A 216 10.68 -18.82 5.29
N GLU A 217 10.21 -17.71 4.72
CA GLU A 217 9.18 -17.72 3.69
C GLU A 217 9.70 -18.33 2.39
N ILE A 218 10.93 -18.00 1.99
CA ILE A 218 11.56 -18.63 0.83
C ILE A 218 11.79 -20.12 1.07
N LEU A 219 12.27 -20.51 2.25
CA LEU A 219 12.41 -21.92 2.62
C LEU A 219 11.06 -22.67 2.55
N ASN A 220 9.96 -22.03 2.95
CA ASN A 220 8.62 -22.61 2.83
C ASN A 220 8.17 -22.74 1.37
N LEU A 221 8.48 -21.76 0.51
CA LEU A 221 8.23 -21.85 -0.94
C LEU A 221 9.02 -23.00 -1.58
N ILE A 222 10.31 -23.10 -1.26
CA ILE A 222 11.18 -24.19 -1.73
C ILE A 222 10.62 -25.55 -1.31
N LYS A 223 10.17 -25.69 -0.05
CA LYS A 223 9.54 -26.92 0.47
C LYS A 223 8.24 -27.26 -0.26
N LYS A 224 7.43 -26.28 -0.62
CA LYS A 224 6.18 -26.46 -1.36
C LYS A 224 6.42 -27.10 -2.74
N GLY A 225 7.52 -26.71 -3.38
CA GLY A 225 7.88 -27.16 -4.73
C GLY A 225 7.19 -26.36 -5.84
N GLU A 226 7.64 -26.56 -7.07
CA GLU A 226 7.12 -25.85 -8.24
C GLU A 226 5.63 -26.12 -8.47
N ASP A 227 4.92 -25.07 -8.88
CA ASP A 227 3.51 -25.13 -9.25
C ASP A 227 3.18 -24.09 -10.32
N GLU A 228 1.89 -23.86 -10.59
CA GLU A 228 1.47 -22.86 -11.58
C GLU A 228 1.91 -21.42 -11.26
N LYS A 229 2.22 -21.13 -10.00
CA LYS A 229 2.60 -19.79 -9.48
C LYS A 229 3.96 -19.78 -8.81
N LEU A 230 4.75 -20.85 -8.90
CA LEU A 230 6.09 -20.92 -8.34
C LEU A 230 7.00 -21.69 -9.29
N GLU A 231 8.07 -21.05 -9.73
CA GLU A 231 9.09 -21.64 -10.61
C GLU A 231 10.47 -21.47 -9.98
N PHE A 232 11.34 -22.46 -10.15
CA PHE A 232 12.75 -22.41 -9.77
C PHE A 232 13.65 -22.30 -11.00
N LYS A 233 14.73 -21.55 -10.84
CA LYS A 233 15.82 -21.47 -11.80
C LYS A 233 17.13 -21.56 -11.03
N SER A 234 18.02 -22.42 -11.49
CA SER A 234 19.29 -22.67 -10.82
C SER A 234 20.21 -21.45 -10.83
N THR A 235 20.22 -20.69 -11.93
CA THR A 235 21.12 -19.56 -12.20
C THR A 235 20.42 -18.52 -13.07
N LEU A 236 20.97 -17.30 -13.13
CA LEU A 236 20.48 -16.24 -14.02
C LEU A 236 21.10 -16.32 -15.42
N ARG A 237 22.41 -16.56 -15.51
CA ARG A 237 23.19 -16.53 -16.76
C ARG A 237 24.19 -17.67 -16.92
N MET A 238 24.62 -18.29 -15.83
CA MET A 238 25.64 -19.34 -15.89
C MET A 238 25.02 -20.68 -16.31
N ASN A 239 25.54 -21.29 -17.37
CA ASN A 239 25.17 -22.65 -17.74
C ASN A 239 25.97 -23.65 -16.89
N LEU A 240 25.28 -24.43 -16.06
CA LEU A 240 25.92 -25.34 -15.10
C LEU A 240 26.64 -26.53 -15.75
N HIS A 241 26.36 -26.85 -17.02
CA HIS A 241 27.04 -27.93 -17.74
C HIS A 241 28.35 -27.47 -18.38
N THR A 242 28.37 -26.26 -18.94
CA THR A 242 29.55 -25.73 -19.64
C THR A 242 30.42 -24.86 -18.75
N GLY A 243 29.87 -24.31 -17.66
CA GLY A 243 30.56 -23.34 -16.80
C GLY A 243 30.72 -21.97 -17.47
N GLU A 244 30.00 -21.70 -18.56
CA GLU A 244 30.08 -20.46 -19.31
C GLU A 244 28.77 -19.66 -19.23
N LYS A 245 28.89 -18.34 -19.41
CA LYS A 245 27.73 -17.44 -19.49
C LYS A 245 26.95 -17.73 -20.79
N ASP A 246 25.68 -18.09 -20.65
CA ASP A 246 24.83 -18.49 -21.76
C ASP A 246 23.55 -17.66 -21.80
N ARG A 247 23.35 -16.97 -22.92
CA ARG A 247 22.16 -16.14 -23.16
C ARG A 247 20.87 -16.96 -23.15
N LYS A 248 20.93 -18.26 -23.43
CA LYS A 248 19.77 -19.17 -23.35
C LYS A 248 19.27 -19.31 -21.91
N VAL A 249 20.16 -19.29 -20.93
CA VAL A 249 19.80 -19.34 -19.49
C VAL A 249 19.08 -18.06 -19.09
N GLU A 250 19.61 -16.90 -19.49
CA GLU A 250 18.93 -15.61 -19.28
C GLU A 250 17.54 -15.61 -19.93
N ASN A 251 17.45 -16.09 -21.18
CA ASN A 251 16.17 -16.17 -21.88
C ASN A 251 15.20 -17.11 -21.16
N ALA A 252 15.65 -18.24 -20.60
CA ALA A 252 14.78 -19.13 -19.83
C ALA A 252 14.15 -18.43 -18.61
N VAL A 253 14.94 -17.62 -17.88
CA VAL A 253 14.46 -16.79 -16.77
C VAL A 253 13.43 -15.78 -17.25
N LEU A 254 13.73 -15.04 -18.32
CA LEU A 254 12.86 -13.98 -18.84
C LEU A 254 11.57 -14.54 -19.46
N LYS A 255 11.60 -15.74 -20.04
CA LYS A 255 10.40 -16.45 -20.53
C LYS A 255 9.42 -16.70 -19.40
N THR A 256 9.91 -17.16 -18.26
CA THR A 256 9.09 -17.37 -17.06
C THR A 256 8.48 -16.05 -16.56
N VAL A 257 9.27 -14.98 -16.50
CA VAL A 257 8.77 -13.65 -16.10
C VAL A 257 7.66 -13.18 -17.04
N ALA A 258 7.89 -13.22 -18.35
CA ALA A 258 6.88 -12.85 -19.34
C ALA A 258 5.61 -13.71 -19.22
N ALA A 259 5.77 -15.02 -19.00
CA ALA A 259 4.66 -15.95 -18.80
C ALA A 259 3.82 -15.62 -17.55
N PHE A 260 4.47 -15.31 -16.42
CA PHE A 260 3.76 -14.91 -15.20
C PHE A 260 3.01 -13.59 -15.36
N LEU A 261 3.64 -12.58 -15.97
CA LEU A 261 2.99 -11.31 -16.28
C LEU A 261 1.79 -11.50 -17.22
N ASN A 262 1.86 -12.48 -18.12
CA ASN A 262 0.78 -12.76 -19.05
C ASN A 262 -0.38 -13.56 -18.45
N SER A 263 -0.11 -14.44 -17.47
CA SER A 263 -1.09 -15.29 -16.80
C SER A 263 -1.55 -14.70 -15.45
N GLU A 264 -1.67 -15.51 -14.39
CA GLU A 264 -2.23 -15.11 -13.09
C GLU A 264 -1.19 -14.51 -12.11
N GLY A 265 0.00 -14.16 -12.60
CA GLY A 265 1.16 -13.83 -11.77
C GLY A 265 1.83 -15.08 -11.18
N GLY A 266 2.88 -14.87 -10.38
CA GLY A 266 3.64 -15.95 -9.77
C GLY A 266 4.93 -15.48 -9.12
N ASN A 267 5.67 -16.42 -8.53
CA ASN A 267 6.98 -16.21 -7.95
C ASN A 267 8.01 -17.03 -8.74
N LEU A 268 9.14 -16.41 -9.03
CA LEU A 268 10.31 -17.07 -9.57
C LEU A 268 11.44 -16.97 -8.55
N LEU A 269 12.04 -18.11 -8.18
CA LEU A 269 13.24 -18.15 -7.35
C LEU A 269 14.45 -18.49 -8.23
N ILE A 270 15.46 -17.63 -8.23
CA ILE A 270 16.73 -17.85 -8.93
C ILE A 270 17.83 -18.14 -7.91
N GLY A 271 18.62 -19.18 -8.16
CA GLY A 271 19.57 -19.75 -7.20
C GLY A 271 19.04 -21.01 -6.51
N VAL A 272 17.98 -21.63 -7.03
CA VAL A 272 17.37 -22.85 -6.50
C VAL A 272 17.30 -23.88 -7.62
N SER A 273 17.76 -25.11 -7.36
CA SER A 273 17.69 -26.20 -8.33
C SER A 273 16.29 -26.82 -8.41
N ASP A 274 16.03 -27.57 -9.48
CA ASP A 274 14.77 -28.33 -9.65
C ASP A 274 14.60 -29.38 -8.52
N ASN A 275 15.71 -29.84 -7.94
CA ASN A 275 15.76 -30.72 -6.77
C ASN A 275 15.57 -29.98 -5.43
N ARG A 276 15.23 -28.68 -5.48
CA ARG A 276 14.97 -27.82 -4.30
C ARG A 276 16.22 -27.50 -3.48
N GLU A 277 17.41 -27.66 -4.05
CA GLU A 277 18.67 -27.31 -3.40
C GLU A 277 18.98 -25.83 -3.59
N ILE A 278 19.45 -25.17 -2.54
CA ILE A 278 19.88 -23.77 -2.59
C ILE A 278 21.29 -23.73 -3.18
N LEU A 279 21.38 -23.38 -4.47
CA LEU A 279 22.63 -23.23 -5.19
C LEU A 279 23.24 -21.84 -4.98
N GLY A 280 22.37 -20.82 -4.89
CA GLY A 280 22.73 -19.42 -4.78
C GLY A 280 23.10 -18.77 -6.13
N ILE A 281 23.03 -17.44 -6.19
CA ILE A 281 23.41 -16.64 -7.37
C ILE A 281 24.92 -16.46 -7.52
N GLU A 282 25.73 -16.94 -6.56
CA GLU A 282 27.19 -16.82 -6.57
C GLU A 282 27.80 -17.49 -7.81
N LYS A 283 27.16 -18.56 -8.31
CA LYS A 283 27.55 -19.24 -9.55
C LYS A 283 27.44 -18.37 -10.80
N ASP A 284 26.67 -17.28 -10.75
CA ASP A 284 26.59 -16.34 -11.86
C ASP A 284 27.80 -15.41 -11.96
N GLU A 285 28.74 -15.45 -11.01
CA GLU A 285 30.02 -14.72 -11.03
C GLU A 285 29.85 -13.20 -11.20
N PHE A 286 28.96 -12.60 -10.42
CA PHE A 286 28.88 -11.15 -10.29
C PHE A 286 29.78 -10.66 -9.17
N GLU A 287 30.45 -9.52 -9.38
CA GLU A 287 31.34 -8.92 -8.38
C GLU A 287 30.63 -8.58 -7.07
N ASN A 288 29.36 -8.18 -7.15
CA ASN A 288 28.51 -7.88 -6.00
C ASN A 288 27.02 -7.94 -6.37
N ASN A 289 26.19 -7.93 -5.34
CA ASN A 289 24.73 -7.97 -5.44
C ASN A 289 24.14 -6.78 -6.22
N ASP A 290 24.77 -5.61 -6.17
CA ASP A 290 24.30 -4.42 -6.90
C ASP A 290 24.53 -4.56 -8.42
N MET A 291 25.63 -5.20 -8.83
CA MET A 291 25.89 -5.54 -10.23
C MET A 291 24.90 -6.59 -10.74
N PHE A 292 24.60 -7.61 -9.93
CA PHE A 292 23.58 -8.61 -10.25
C PHE A 292 22.21 -7.95 -10.47
N ASN A 293 21.76 -7.13 -9.51
CA ASN A 293 20.46 -6.45 -9.60
C ASN A 293 20.37 -5.51 -10.80
N ARG A 294 21.44 -4.76 -11.09
CA ARG A 294 21.53 -3.90 -12.28
C ARG A 294 21.44 -4.72 -13.57
N HIS A 295 22.16 -5.83 -13.66
CA HIS A 295 22.11 -6.72 -14.82
C HIS A 295 20.70 -7.27 -15.05
N PHE A 296 20.08 -7.82 -14.01
CA PHE A 296 18.71 -8.31 -14.09
C PHE A 296 17.74 -7.19 -14.51
N THR A 297 17.85 -6.00 -13.93
CA THR A 297 17.02 -4.84 -14.29
C THR A 297 17.20 -4.45 -15.76
N ASN A 298 18.43 -4.47 -16.27
CA ASN A 298 18.73 -4.15 -17.66
C ASN A 298 18.14 -5.21 -18.61
N LEU A 299 18.26 -6.50 -18.29
CA LEU A 299 17.63 -7.58 -19.04
C LEU A 299 16.13 -7.36 -19.19
N ILE A 300 15.45 -6.98 -18.11
CA ILE A 300 14.02 -6.67 -18.13
C ILE A 300 13.73 -5.46 -19.03
N LYS A 301 14.47 -4.35 -18.87
CA LYS A 301 14.27 -3.13 -19.65
C LYS A 301 14.47 -3.35 -21.15
N GLU A 302 15.51 -4.08 -21.52
CA GLU A 302 15.89 -4.30 -22.92
C GLU A 302 15.01 -5.33 -23.61
N ARG A 303 14.65 -6.43 -22.91
CA ARG A 303 13.98 -7.57 -23.54
C ARG A 303 12.49 -7.66 -23.25
N ILE A 304 11.98 -7.07 -22.16
CA ILE A 304 10.54 -7.09 -21.81
C ILE A 304 9.93 -5.70 -21.95
N GLY A 305 10.56 -4.67 -21.39
CA GLY A 305 10.10 -3.28 -21.43
C GLY A 305 10.03 -2.64 -20.05
N ASN A 306 10.38 -1.36 -19.98
CA ASN A 306 10.44 -0.58 -18.74
C ASN A 306 9.04 -0.35 -18.12
N GLU A 307 8.01 -0.31 -18.95
CA GLU A 307 6.61 -0.15 -18.56
C GLU A 307 6.07 -1.30 -17.72
N TYR A 308 6.75 -2.45 -17.70
CA TYR A 308 6.33 -3.63 -16.93
C TYR A 308 7.01 -3.74 -15.56
N LEU A 309 8.06 -2.96 -15.28
CA LEU A 309 8.73 -2.95 -13.97
C LEU A 309 7.78 -2.76 -12.77
N PRO A 310 6.73 -1.92 -12.83
CA PRO A 310 5.78 -1.78 -11.71
C PRO A 310 4.98 -3.05 -11.39
N PHE A 311 4.94 -4.03 -12.29
CA PHE A 311 4.28 -5.33 -12.07
C PHE A 311 5.25 -6.39 -11.51
N MET A 312 6.50 -6.02 -11.25
CA MET A 312 7.54 -6.91 -10.74
C MET A 312 8.13 -6.35 -9.44
N SER A 313 8.39 -7.25 -8.50
CA SER A 313 9.19 -6.99 -7.32
C SER A 313 10.29 -8.02 -7.27
N PHE A 314 11.55 -7.60 -7.16
CA PHE A 314 12.65 -8.54 -7.02
C PHE A 314 13.61 -8.13 -5.91
N GLU A 315 14.00 -9.09 -5.10
CA GLU A 315 14.85 -8.91 -3.93
C GLU A 315 15.84 -10.07 -3.80
N LEU A 316 17.08 -9.74 -3.46
CA LEU A 316 18.09 -10.73 -3.11
C LEU A 316 18.00 -11.02 -1.62
N VAL A 317 17.77 -12.29 -1.30
CA VAL A 317 17.54 -12.73 0.06
C VAL A 317 18.62 -13.71 0.43
N LYS A 318 19.34 -13.40 1.52
CA LYS A 318 20.38 -14.28 2.04
C LYS A 318 19.74 -15.43 2.80
N ILE A 319 20.01 -16.65 2.38
CA ILE A 319 19.60 -17.88 3.06
C ILE A 319 20.88 -18.66 3.34
N GLU A 320 21.14 -18.91 4.62
CA GLU A 320 22.43 -19.43 5.10
C GLU A 320 23.57 -18.49 4.68
N GLU A 321 24.42 -18.90 3.73
CA GLU A 321 25.52 -18.10 3.19
C GLU A 321 25.35 -17.75 1.71
N LYS A 322 24.21 -18.08 1.11
CA LYS A 322 23.95 -17.92 -0.31
C LYS A 322 22.83 -16.91 -0.56
N TYR A 323 22.89 -16.20 -1.67
CA TYR A 323 21.84 -15.29 -2.10
C TYR A 323 20.89 -15.97 -3.09
N VAL A 324 19.58 -15.87 -2.84
CA VAL A 324 18.52 -16.29 -3.75
C VAL A 324 17.79 -15.03 -4.21
N LEU A 325 17.61 -14.86 -5.52
CA LEU A 325 16.75 -13.81 -6.05
C LEU A 325 15.32 -14.32 -6.06
N LYS A 326 14.42 -13.65 -5.35
CA LYS A 326 12.98 -13.83 -5.55
C LYS A 326 12.47 -12.75 -6.48
N VAL A 327 11.69 -13.15 -7.48
CA VAL A 327 10.97 -12.27 -8.40
C VAL A 327 9.47 -12.56 -8.27
N GLU A 328 8.73 -11.65 -7.64
CA GLU A 328 7.27 -11.68 -7.58
C GLU A 328 6.70 -10.92 -8.79
N CYS A 329 5.91 -11.60 -9.60
CA CYS A 329 5.28 -11.06 -10.80
C CYS A 329 3.77 -10.95 -10.60
N MET A 330 3.20 -9.78 -10.87
CA MET A 330 1.75 -9.54 -10.90
C MET A 330 1.23 -9.62 -12.33
N LYS A 331 -0.01 -10.10 -12.49
CA LYS A 331 -0.70 -10.11 -13.79
C LYS A 331 -0.73 -8.69 -14.39
N SER A 332 -0.19 -8.56 -15.59
CA SER A 332 -0.27 -7.33 -16.38
C SER A 332 -1.63 -7.24 -17.08
N ASN A 333 -2.19 -6.03 -17.16
CA ASN A 333 -3.40 -5.75 -17.93
C ASN A 333 -3.12 -5.58 -19.44
N LYS A 334 -1.86 -5.42 -19.82
CA LYS A 334 -1.40 -5.36 -21.21
C LYS A 334 -0.71 -6.67 -21.60
N PRO A 335 -0.73 -7.07 -22.89
CA PRO A 335 0.12 -8.17 -23.35
C PRO A 335 1.59 -7.83 -23.11
N VAL A 336 2.38 -8.82 -22.72
CA VAL A 336 3.82 -8.69 -22.48
C VAL A 336 4.55 -9.57 -23.48
N PHE A 337 5.44 -9.00 -24.27
CA PHE A 337 6.24 -9.73 -25.25
C PHE A 337 7.70 -9.76 -24.79
N LEU A 338 8.36 -10.89 -25.00
CA LEU A 338 9.79 -11.04 -24.78
C LEU A 338 10.52 -10.90 -26.11
N LYS A 339 11.50 -10.01 -26.20
CA LYS A 339 12.40 -9.86 -27.35
C LYS A 339 13.55 -10.85 -27.25
N CYS A 340 13.48 -11.91 -28.05
CA CYS A 340 14.54 -12.89 -28.23
C CYS A 340 15.15 -12.70 -29.62
N ASP A 341 16.42 -12.29 -29.70
CA ASP A 341 17.17 -12.19 -30.96
C ASP A 341 16.45 -11.42 -32.09
N GLY A 342 15.77 -10.34 -31.71
CA GLY A 342 15.03 -9.46 -32.64
C GLY A 342 13.59 -9.89 -32.92
N VAL A 343 13.16 -11.04 -32.38
CA VAL A 343 11.79 -11.55 -32.52
C VAL A 343 11.02 -11.34 -31.22
N GLU A 344 9.80 -10.83 -31.32
CA GLU A 344 8.87 -10.72 -30.18
C GLU A 344 8.09 -12.02 -30.00
N GLU A 345 8.23 -12.61 -28.82
CA GLU A 345 7.62 -13.89 -28.45
C GLU A 345 6.61 -13.69 -27.31
N PHE A 346 5.48 -14.38 -27.38
CA PHE A 346 4.41 -14.27 -26.37
C PHE A 346 4.29 -15.57 -25.56
N TYR A 347 4.62 -15.49 -24.28
CA TYR A 347 4.60 -16.64 -23.37
C TYR A 347 3.44 -16.57 -22.39
N ILE A 348 2.84 -17.72 -22.07
CA ILE A 348 1.85 -17.86 -21.01
C ILE A 348 2.19 -19.05 -20.10
N ARG A 349 1.75 -18.99 -18.85
CA ARG A 349 1.70 -20.17 -17.96
C ARG A 349 0.41 -20.95 -18.19
N VAL A 350 0.56 -22.27 -18.34
CA VAL A 350 -0.52 -23.26 -18.34
C VAL A 350 -0.11 -24.38 -17.40
N GLY A 351 -0.71 -24.42 -16.20
CA GLY A 351 -0.20 -25.25 -15.11
C GLY A 351 1.25 -24.90 -14.78
N ALA A 352 2.08 -25.90 -14.52
CA ALA A 352 3.51 -25.71 -14.23
C ALA A 352 4.40 -25.51 -15.47
N SER A 353 3.82 -25.28 -16.66
CA SER A 353 4.56 -25.18 -17.92
C SER A 353 4.45 -23.79 -18.54
N THR A 354 5.56 -23.33 -19.12
CA THR A 354 5.60 -22.12 -19.96
C THR A 354 5.40 -22.49 -21.42
N ILE A 355 4.40 -21.91 -22.07
CA ILE A 355 4.04 -22.20 -23.47
C ILE A 355 4.20 -20.93 -24.32
N LEU A 356 4.86 -21.08 -25.47
CA LEU A 356 4.90 -20.07 -26.52
C LEU A 356 3.58 -20.11 -27.30
N LEU A 357 2.90 -18.97 -27.40
CA LEU A 357 1.78 -18.81 -28.31
C LEU A 357 2.22 -18.04 -29.55
N SER A 358 1.57 -18.30 -30.68
CA SER A 358 1.85 -17.63 -31.95
C SER A 358 0.56 -17.43 -32.74
N GLY A 359 0.53 -16.38 -33.57
CA GLY A 359 -0.57 -16.10 -34.50
C GLY A 359 -1.94 -15.96 -33.83
N SER A 360 -2.94 -16.66 -34.36
CA SER A 360 -4.34 -16.61 -33.90
C SER A 360 -4.52 -16.97 -32.43
N LYS A 361 -3.71 -17.90 -31.89
CA LYS A 361 -3.80 -18.33 -30.49
C LYS A 361 -3.56 -17.19 -29.49
N ILE A 362 -2.69 -16.24 -29.84
CA ILE A 362 -2.45 -15.05 -29.00
C ILE A 362 -3.73 -14.21 -28.95
N ILE A 363 -4.36 -13.97 -30.11
CA ILE A 363 -5.58 -13.15 -30.22
C ILE A 363 -6.71 -13.76 -29.40
N ASP A 364 -6.91 -15.08 -29.52
CA ASP A 364 -7.95 -15.80 -28.77
C ASP A 364 -7.70 -15.74 -27.27
N TYR A 365 -6.44 -15.92 -26.84
CA TYR A 365 -6.05 -15.79 -25.45
C TYR A 365 -6.30 -14.37 -24.90
N LEU A 366 -5.93 -13.33 -25.65
CA LEU A 366 -6.08 -11.95 -25.20
C LEU A 366 -7.55 -11.52 -25.12
N LYS A 367 -8.41 -12.02 -26.01
CA LYS A 367 -9.87 -11.82 -25.94
C LYS A 367 -10.45 -12.46 -24.67
N ASN A 368 -10.07 -13.70 -24.37
CA ASN A 368 -10.60 -14.44 -23.22
C ASN A 368 -10.05 -13.95 -21.88
N SER A 369 -8.81 -13.45 -21.85
CA SER A 369 -8.15 -12.95 -20.63
C SER A 369 -8.55 -11.52 -20.24
N GLY A 370 -9.41 -10.86 -21.03
CA GLY A 370 -9.87 -9.48 -20.77
C GLY A 370 -8.82 -8.40 -21.05
N LYS A 371 -7.66 -8.76 -21.62
CA LYS A 371 -6.57 -7.82 -21.96
C LYS A 371 -6.85 -6.95 -23.19
N PHE A 372 -7.90 -7.26 -23.94
CA PHE A 372 -8.30 -6.53 -25.14
C PHE A 372 -9.25 -5.33 -24.89
N ILE A 373 -9.64 -5.06 -23.64
CA ILE A 373 -10.64 -4.02 -23.35
C ILE A 373 -9.93 -2.73 -22.93
N ASN A 374 -9.55 -1.92 -23.93
CA ASN A 374 -9.57 -0.44 -23.95
C ASN A 374 -8.57 0.10 -24.98
N SER A 375 -8.93 0.06 -26.26
CA SER A 375 -8.32 0.93 -27.27
C SER A 375 -9.32 1.18 -28.40
N PHE A 376 -10.30 2.04 -28.12
CA PHE A 376 -10.95 2.89 -29.12
C PHE A 376 -11.19 4.26 -28.48
#